data_AF-A0A1G6XDJ5-F1
#
_entry.id   AF-A0A1G6XDJ5-F1
#
_cell.length_a   1.000
_cell.length_b   1.000
_cell.length_c   1.000
_cell.angle_alpha   90.00
_cell.angle_beta   90.00
_cell.angle_gamma   90.00
#
_symmetry.space_group_name_H-M   'P 1'
#
loop_
_entity.id
_entity.type
_entity.pdbx_description
1 polymer ?
#
loop_
_entity_poly.entity_id
_entity_poly.type
_entity_poly.pdbx_seq_one_letter_code
_entity_poly.pdbx_strand_id
1 'polypeptide(L)'
;MEAGSRRLLAEARGHQLAEARKQSGATQRDVATRMGLSVARVSRIEHGEGATLDVIARYVEALGGRLDLVADFGDHTLRMPAGGNRDSAAA
;
A
#
# COMPACT_ATOMS: atom_id res chain seq x y z
N MET A 1 18.56 -8.79 -14.78
CA MET A 1 18.33 -9.26 -13.38
C MET A 1 17.46 -8.29 -12.57
N GLU A 2 17.56 -6.98 -12.79
CA GLU A 2 16.78 -5.95 -12.04
C GLU A 2 15.26 -6.09 -12.12
N ALA A 3 14.71 -6.49 -13.28
CA ALA A 3 13.27 -6.63 -13.47
C ALA A 3 12.66 -7.76 -12.59
N GLY A 4 13.41 -8.84 -12.37
CA GLY A 4 12.98 -9.94 -11.49
C GLY A 4 12.94 -9.51 -10.02
N SER A 5 13.96 -8.77 -9.57
CA SER A 5 14.00 -8.24 -8.20
C SER A 5 12.84 -7.27 -7.92
N ARG A 6 12.53 -6.36 -8.86
CA ARG A 6 11.41 -5.41 -8.70
C ARG A 6 10.06 -6.14 -8.56
N ARG A 7 9.86 -7.22 -9.33
CA ARG A 7 8.64 -8.03 -9.28
C ARG A 7 8.50 -8.75 -7.94
N LEU A 8 9.57 -9.40 -7.47
CA LEU A 8 9.57 -10.07 -6.16
C LEU A 8 9.27 -9.09 -5.02
N LEU A 9 9.82 -7.88 -5.06
CA LEU A 9 9.52 -6.84 -4.08
C LEU A 9 8.05 -6.38 -4.15
N ALA A 10 7.47 -6.32 -5.34
CA ALA A 10 6.06 -5.96 -5.50
C ALA A 10 5.13 -7.06 -4.95
N GLU A 11 5.42 -8.33 -5.28
CA GLU A 11 4.69 -9.49 -4.76
C GLU A 11 4.79 -9.57 -3.23
N ALA A 12 5.98 -9.35 -2.66
CA ALA A 12 6.18 -9.31 -1.21
C ALA A 12 5.33 -8.22 -0.54
N ARG A 13 5.30 -7.00 -1.08
CA ARG A 13 4.44 -5.91 -0.56
C ARG A 13 2.95 -6.25 -0.66
N GLY A 14 2.53 -6.83 -1.79
CA GLY A 14 1.14 -7.28 -1.96
C GLY A 14 0.73 -8.30 -0.90
N HIS A 15 1.58 -9.31 -0.68
CA HIS A 15 1.37 -10.31 0.36
C HIS A 15 1.31 -9.70 1.76
N GLN A 16 2.16 -8.73 2.08
CA GLN A 16 2.11 -8.03 3.37
C GLN A 16 0.78 -7.29 3.58
N LEU A 17 0.23 -6.65 2.54
CA LEU A 17 -1.10 -6.04 2.61
C LEU A 17 -2.20 -7.08 2.85
N ALA A 18 -2.13 -8.23 2.18
CA ALA A 18 -3.08 -9.32 2.37
C ALA A 18 -3.07 -9.85 3.82
N GLU A 19 -1.89 -10.00 4.41
CA GLU A 19 -1.75 -10.42 5.80
C GLU A 19 -2.26 -9.36 6.78
N ALA A 20 -1.92 -8.08 6.58
CA ALA A 20 -2.44 -6.99 7.40
C ALA A 20 -3.98 -6.94 7.36
N ARG A 21 -4.57 -7.12 6.17
CA ARG A 21 -6.03 -7.23 6.03
C ARG A 21 -6.58 -8.40 6.84
N LYS A 22 -6.01 -9.60 6.72
CA LYS A 22 -6.46 -10.79 7.49
C LYS A 22 -6.38 -10.55 8.99
N GLN A 23 -5.30 -9.94 9.48
CA GLN A 23 -5.11 -9.61 10.90
C GLN A 23 -6.14 -8.60 11.41
N SER A 24 -6.60 -7.68 10.55
CA SER A 24 -7.70 -6.76 10.88
C SER A 24 -9.10 -7.40 10.85
N GLY A 25 -9.24 -8.67 10.46
CA GLY A 25 -10.52 -9.35 10.30
C GLY A 25 -11.33 -8.93 9.07
N ALA A 26 -10.78 -8.11 8.18
CA ALA A 26 -11.47 -7.63 6.99
C ALA A 26 -11.40 -8.63 5.82
N THR A 27 -12.48 -8.74 5.05
CA THR A 27 -12.48 -9.44 3.76
C THR A 27 -11.95 -8.55 2.64
N GLN A 28 -11.56 -9.14 1.50
CA GLN A 28 -11.23 -8.35 0.31
C GLN A 28 -12.40 -7.48 -0.16
N ARG A 29 -13.65 -7.92 0.09
CA ARG A 29 -14.85 -7.15 -0.23
C ARG A 29 -14.98 -5.92 0.65
N ASP A 30 -14.68 -6.02 1.94
CA ASP A 30 -14.72 -4.87 2.85
C ASP A 30 -13.71 -3.81 2.44
N VAL A 31 -12.48 -4.21 2.12
CA VAL A 31 -11.44 -3.29 1.63
C VAL A 31 -11.84 -2.69 0.29
N ALA A 32 -12.37 -3.50 -0.64
CA ALA A 32 -12.86 -3.02 -1.93
C ALA A 32 -13.93 -1.93 -1.77
N THR A 33 -14.92 -2.17 -0.90
CA THR A 33 -15.97 -1.20 -0.57
C THR A 33 -15.39 0.09 0.01
N ARG A 34 -14.49 -0.01 1.00
CA ARG A 34 -13.87 1.17 1.64
C ARG A 34 -13.01 1.99 0.68
N MET A 35 -12.33 1.33 -0.26
CA MET A 35 -11.47 1.99 -1.24
C MET A 35 -12.22 2.48 -2.50
N GLY A 36 -13.47 2.07 -2.70
CA GLY A 36 -14.22 2.33 -3.94
C GLY A 36 -13.66 1.56 -5.14
N LEU A 37 -13.14 0.35 -4.93
CA LEU A 37 -12.53 -0.50 -5.94
C LEU A 37 -13.33 -1.79 -6.14
N SER A 38 -13.03 -2.54 -7.22
CA SER A 38 -13.54 -3.90 -7.38
C SER A 38 -12.75 -4.88 -6.52
N VAL A 39 -13.40 -5.98 -6.10
CA VAL A 39 -12.73 -7.09 -5.38
C VAL A 39 -11.56 -7.65 -6.20
N ALA A 40 -11.73 -7.77 -7.53
CA ALA A 40 -10.66 -8.19 -8.45
C ALA A 40 -9.46 -7.22 -8.44
N ARG A 41 -9.70 -5.90 -8.28
CA ARG A 41 -8.62 -4.92 -8.16
C ARG A 41 -7.88 -5.07 -6.84
N VAL A 42 -8.59 -5.30 -5.73
CA VAL A 42 -8.00 -5.59 -4.41
C VAL A 42 -7.15 -6.86 -4.46
N SER A 43 -7.66 -7.92 -5.07
CA SER A 43 -6.90 -9.16 -5.26
C SER A 43 -5.60 -8.92 -6.04
N ARG A 44 -5.63 -8.18 -7.17
CA ARG A 44 -4.42 -7.82 -7.91
C ARG A 44 -3.40 -7.03 -7.08
N ILE A 45 -3.86 -6.07 -6.26
CA ILE A 45 -2.99 -5.32 -5.34
C ILE A 45 -2.32 -6.28 -4.35
N GLU A 46 -3.07 -7.22 -3.78
CA GLU A 46 -2.56 -8.25 -2.86
C GLU A 46 -1.57 -9.22 -3.54
N HIS A 47 -1.59 -9.33 -4.87
CA HIS A 47 -0.59 -10.09 -5.65
C HIS A 47 0.55 -9.21 -6.19
N GLY A 48 0.65 -7.94 -5.75
CA GLY A 48 1.72 -7.03 -6.14
C GLY A 48 1.51 -6.30 -7.46
N GLU A 49 0.34 -6.40 -8.09
CA GLU A 49 0.04 -5.76 -9.37
C GLU A 49 -0.51 -4.33 -9.21
N GLY A 50 0.20 -3.36 -9.77
CA GLY A 50 -0.27 -1.96 -9.80
C GLY A 50 -0.40 -1.32 -8.41
N ALA A 51 0.35 -1.80 -7.42
CA ALA A 51 0.42 -1.23 -6.08
C ALA A 51 1.42 -0.07 -6.06
N THR A 52 0.97 1.12 -6.46
CA THR A 52 1.72 2.38 -6.25
C THR A 52 1.72 2.74 -4.77
N LEU A 53 2.60 3.65 -4.35
CA LEU A 53 2.62 4.10 -2.95
C LEU A 53 1.27 4.66 -2.48
N ASP A 54 0.60 5.47 -3.32
CA ASP A 54 -0.75 5.99 -3.04
C ASP A 54 -1.78 4.86 -2.83
N VAL A 55 -1.75 3.83 -3.67
CA VAL A 55 -2.64 2.67 -3.53
C VAL A 55 -2.39 1.93 -2.22
N ILE A 56 -1.11 1.75 -1.85
CA ILE A 56 -0.73 1.11 -0.58
C ILE A 56 -1.19 1.97 0.59
N ALA A 57 -0.99 3.29 0.54
CA ALA A 57 -1.41 4.22 1.58
C ALA A 57 -2.94 4.16 1.80
N ARG A 58 -3.72 4.27 0.72
CA ARG A 58 -5.19 4.16 0.76
C ARG A 58 -5.67 2.80 1.24
N TYR A 59 -4.94 1.73 0.92
CA TYR A 59 -5.25 0.39 1.41
C TYR A 59 -5.08 0.32 2.93
N VAL A 60 -3.95 0.83 3.44
CA VAL A 60 -3.67 0.89 4.88
C VAL A 60 -4.70 1.77 5.59
N GLU A 61 -5.08 2.91 5.02
CA GLU A 61 -6.16 3.77 5.53
C GLU A 61 -7.51 3.05 5.56
N ALA A 62 -7.84 2.25 4.54
CA ALA A 62 -9.06 1.43 4.51
C ALA A 62 -9.08 0.33 5.60
N LEU A 63 -7.91 -0.04 6.14
CA LEU A 63 -7.80 -0.91 7.32
C LEU A 63 -7.83 -0.14 8.64
N GLY A 64 -7.91 1.20 8.61
CA GLY A 64 -7.86 2.07 9.79
C GLY A 64 -6.43 2.39 10.25
N GLY A 65 -5.42 2.09 9.44
CA GLY A 65 -4.02 2.40 9.71
C GLY A 65 -3.57 3.71 9.06
N ARG A 66 -2.28 4.02 9.26
CA ARG A 66 -1.57 5.08 8.52
C ARG A 66 -0.27 4.52 7.99
N LEU A 67 0.03 4.77 6.72
CA LEU A 67 1.29 4.38 6.11
C LEU A 67 2.31 5.52 6.30
N ASP A 68 3.45 5.19 6.91
CA ASP A 68 4.60 6.07 6.99
C ASP A 68 5.75 5.47 6.18
N LEU A 69 6.43 6.30 5.38
CA LEU A 69 7.69 5.97 4.75
C LEU A 69 8.83 6.16 5.76
N VAL A 70 9.77 5.22 5.76
CA VAL A 70 11.02 5.32 6.52
C VAL A 70 12.17 5.27 5.52
N ALA A 71 12.95 6.35 5.46
CA ALA A 71 14.23 6.38 4.77
C ALA A 71 15.34 6.20 5.81
N ASP A 72 16.17 5.19 5.61
CA ASP A 72 17.29 4.84 6.47
C ASP A 72 18.61 5.21 5.78
N PHE A 73 19.39 6.09 6.41
CA PHE A 73 20.68 6.56 5.93
C PHE A 73 21.86 5.93 6.70
N GLY A 74 21.58 5.05 7.65
CA GLY A 74 22.54 4.39 8.53
C GLY A 74 22.86 5.18 9.80
N ASP A 75 23.05 6.49 9.70
CA ASP A 75 23.31 7.38 10.85
C ASP A 75 22.05 8.08 11.38
N HIS A 76 21.03 8.22 10.52
CA HIS A 76 19.73 8.76 10.90
C HIS A 76 18.60 8.15 10.06
N THR A 77 17.39 8.29 10.57
CA THR A 77 16.16 7.85 9.89
C THR A 77 15.22 9.03 9.70
N LEU A 78 14.68 9.18 8.49
CA LEU A 78 13.60 10.12 8.22
C LEU A 78 12.28 9.36 8.10
N ARG A 79 11.30 9.73 8.93
CA ARG A 79 9.93 9.22 8.87
C ARG A 79 9.02 10.29 8.30
N MET A 80 8.27 9.97 7.26
CA MET A 80 7.32 10.88 6.63
C MET A 80 6.02 10.15 6.29
N PRO A 81 4.86 10.83 6.29
CA PRO A 81 3.62 10.22 5.83
C PRO A 81 3.75 9.78 4.37
N ALA A 82 3.23 8.61 4.03
CA ALA A 82 3.19 8.14 2.64
C ALA A 82 2.06 8.80 1.82
N GLY A 83 1.03 9.32 2.51
CA GLY A 83 -0.06 10.09 1.92
C GLY A 83 0.24 11.59 1.99
N GLY A 84 0.43 12.22 0.83
CA GLY A 84 0.77 13.63 0.77
C GLY A 84 0.90 14.16 -0.65
N ASN A 85 -0.22 14.26 -1.38
CA ASN A 85 -0.43 15.32 -2.38
C ASN A 85 -1.92 15.40 -2.79
N ARG A 86 -2.71 16.17 -2.05
CA ARG A 86 -3.96 16.76 -2.58
C ARG A 86 -3.97 18.29 -2.59
N ASP A 87 -2.96 18.94 -2.00
CA ASP A 87 -3.00 20.40 -1.74
C ASP A 87 -1.92 21.22 -2.48
N SER A 88 -1.20 20.67 -3.46
CA SER A 88 -0.15 21.41 -4.19
C SER A 88 -0.49 21.77 -5.65
N ALA A 89 -1.76 21.73 -6.06
CA ALA A 89 -2.17 22.11 -7.42
C ALA A 89 -3.31 23.15 -7.45
N ALA A 90 -3.29 24.08 -6.50
CA ALA A 90 -4.04 25.33 -6.56
C ALA A 90 -3.10 26.49 -6.21
N ALA A 91 -2.25 26.87 -7.17
CA ALA A 91 -1.53 28.14 -7.22
C ALA A 91 -1.47 28.58 -8.68
#